data_AF-A0A970JW23-F1
#
_entry.id   AF-A0A970JW23-F1
#
_cell.length_a   1.000
_cell.length_b   1.000
_cell.length_c   1.000
_cell.angle_alpha   90.00
_cell.angle_beta   90.00
_cell.angle_gamma   90.00
#
_symmetry.space_group_name_H-M   'P 1'
#
loop_
_entity.id
_entity.type
_entity.pdbx_description
1 polymer ?
#
loop_
_entity_poly.entity_id
_entity_poly.type
_entity_poly.pdbx_seq_one_letter_code
_entity_poly.pdbx_strand_id
1 'polypeptide(L)' 'MGSLVCDIAFSRLKRAFDDAFCDYGLLVTRLQFDDTDRLSVIIEFNSEENEIIPDACLKNIAAS' A
#
# COMPACT_ATOMS: atom_id res chain seq x y z
N MET A 1 2.59 -20.83 8.00
CA MET A 1 1.11 -20.94 7.99
C MET A 1 0.55 -19.61 8.46
N GLY A 2 0.17 -18.72 7.53
CA GLY A 2 -0.58 -17.51 7.90
C GLY A 2 -2.00 -17.92 8.27
N SER A 3 -2.47 -17.53 9.45
CA SER A 3 -3.88 -17.72 9.77
C SER A 3 -4.72 -16.74 8.94
N LEU A 4 -6.01 -17.03 8.72
CA LEU A 4 -6.95 -16.10 8.07
C LEU A 4 -6.92 -14.71 8.73
N VAL A 5 -6.69 -14.65 10.04
CA VAL A 5 -6.55 -13.40 10.80
C VAL A 5 -5.30 -12.62 10.38
N CYS A 6 -4.19 -13.31 10.12
CA CYS A 6 -2.95 -12.71 9.62
C CYS A 6 -3.16 -12.12 8.23
N ASP A 7 -3.86 -12.83 7.35
CA ASP A 7 -4.13 -12.36 5.97
C ASP A 7 -5.05 -11.12 5.95
N ILE A 8 -6.04 -11.09 6.85
CA ILE A 8 -6.91 -9.92 7.03
C ILE A 8 -6.12 -8.74 7.60
N ALA A 9 -5.31 -8.97 8.65
CA ALA A 9 -4.50 -7.92 9.26
C ALA A 9 -3.50 -7.35 8.24
N PHE A 10 -2.86 -8.21 7.46
CA PHE A 10 -1.94 -7.83 6.40
C PHE A 10 -2.62 -7.03 5.29
N SER A 11 -3.83 -7.44 4.87
CA SER A 11 -4.61 -6.70 3.86
C SER A 11 -5.00 -5.31 4.34
N ARG A 12 -5.40 -5.18 5.62
CA ARG A 12 -5.70 -3.87 6.22
C ARG A 12 -4.47 -2.98 6.32
N LEU A 13 -3.32 -3.57 6.69
CA LEU A 13 -2.06 -2.87 6.76
C LEU A 13 -1.62 -2.36 5.39
N LYS A 14 -1.75 -3.20 4.35
CA LYS A 14 -1.48 -2.77 2.97
C LYS A 14 -2.32 -1.57 2.57
N ARG A 15 -3.62 -1.63 2.83
CA ARG A 15 -4.52 -0.54 2.50
C ARG A 15 -4.13 0.77 3.22
N ALA A 16 -3.80 0.70 4.50
CA ALA A 16 -3.37 1.87 5.25
C ALA A 16 -2.10 2.51 4.68
N PHE A 17 -1.15 1.71 4.22
CA PHE A 17 0.03 2.21 3.53
C PHE A 17 -0.29 2.77 2.14
N ASP A 18 -1.10 2.07 1.34
CA ASP A 18 -1.56 2.56 0.03
C ASP A 18 -2.23 3.94 0.18
N ASP A 19 -3.13 4.09 1.15
CA ASP A 19 -3.84 5.34 1.44
C ASP A 19 -2.88 6.46 1.88
N ALA A 20 -1.92 6.16 2.77
CA ALA A 20 -0.98 7.16 3.29
C ALA A 20 0.06 7.62 2.24
N PHE A 21 0.46 6.74 1.33
CA PHE A 21 1.46 7.03 0.30
C PHE A 21 0.84 7.61 -0.98
N CYS A 22 -0.46 7.45 -1.15
CA CYS A 22 -1.24 8.03 -2.23
C CYS A 22 -1.04 9.54 -2.37
N ASP A 23 -1.07 10.27 -1.24
CA ASP A 23 -0.92 11.73 -1.20
C ASP A 23 0.44 12.21 -1.71
N TYR A 24 1.43 11.30 -1.76
CA TYR A 24 2.78 11.58 -2.22
C TYR A 24 3.05 11.04 -3.63
N GLY A 25 2.04 10.50 -4.32
CA GLY A 25 2.22 9.84 -5.62
C GLY A 25 3.05 8.55 -5.54
N LEU A 26 3.11 7.95 -4.35
CA LEU A 26 3.90 6.77 -4.06
C LEU A 26 3.01 5.53 -4.03
N LEU A 27 3.46 4.44 -4.66
CA LEU A 27 2.72 3.18 -4.73
C LEU A 27 3.41 2.10 -3.91
N VAL A 28 2.68 1.48 -2.96
CA VAL A 28 3.20 0.30 -2.25
C VAL A 28 2.97 -0.95 -3.07
N THR A 29 4.05 -1.48 -3.61
CA THR A 29 4.03 -2.65 -4.48
C THR A 29 4.17 -3.95 -3.73
N ARG A 30 4.84 -3.92 -2.57
CA ARG A 30 5.01 -5.11 -1.74
C ARG A 30 5.14 -4.77 -0.26
N LEU A 31 4.49 -5.57 0.56
CA LEU A 31 4.75 -5.69 1.99
C LEU A 31 5.27 -7.08 2.26
N GLN A 32 6.25 -7.21 3.13
CA GLN A 32 6.75 -8.50 3.56
C GLN A 32 7.33 -8.40 4.96
N PHE A 33 7.15 -9.46 5.74
CA PHE A 33 7.95 -9.65 6.95
C PHE A 33 9.26 -10.32 6.55
N ASP A 34 10.38 -9.81 7.05
CA ASP A 34 11.67 -10.47 6.89
C ASP A 34 11.86 -11.59 7.92
N ASP A 35 12.97 -12.33 7.80
CA ASP A 35 13.30 -13.44 8.72
C ASP A 35 13.56 -12.98 10.17
N THR A 36 13.54 -11.66 10.42
CA THR A 36 13.68 -11.04 11.74
C THR A 36 12.35 -10.48 12.27
N ASP A 37 11.23 -10.88 11.68
CA ASP A 37 9.87 -10.41 11.99
C ASP A 37 9.68 -8.89 11.80
N ARG A 38 10.56 -8.22 11.04
CA ARG A 38 10.40 -6.80 10.73
C ARG A 38 9.58 -6.62 9.47
N LEU A 39 8.71 -5.62 9.50
CA LEU A 39 7.93 -5.24 8.33
C LEU A 39 8.79 -4.42 7.37
N SER A 40 9.01 -4.97 6.19
CA SER A 40 9.57 -4.25 5.05
C SER A 40 8.45 -3.78 4.12
N VAL A 41 8.48 -2.50 3.76
CA VAL A 41 7.56 -1.87 2.81
C VAL A 41 8.35 -1.47 1.58
N ILE A 42 8.01 -2.02 0.41
CA ILE A 42 8.62 -1.67 -0.87
C ILE A 42 7.68 -0.69 -1.57
N ILE A 43 8.24 0.46 -1.92
CA ILE A 43 7.55 1.59 -2.52
C ILE A 43 8.20 1.88 -3.87
N GLU A 44 7.40 2.06 -4.91
CA GLU A 44 7.87 2.55 -6.21
C GLU A 44 7.45 4.02 -6.38
N PHE A 45 8.39 4.82 -6.90
CA PHE A 45 8.15 6.21 -7.28
C PHE A 45 7.55 6.23 -8.67
N ASN A 46 6.38 6.83 -8.82
CA ASN A 46 5.93 7.23 -10.15
C ASN A 46 6.55 8.59 -10.47
N SER A 47 7.60 8.60 -11.29
CA SER A 47 8.34 9.83 -11.65
C SER A 47 7.69 10.61 -12.80
N GLU A 48 6.54 10.18 -13.31
CA GLU A 48 5.83 10.89 -14.36
C GLU A 48 5.04 12.05 -13.74
N GLU A 49 5.60 13.26 -13.79
CA GLU A 49 5.06 14.53 -13.26
C GLU A 49 3.63 14.90 -13.71
N ASN A 50 2.97 14.09 -14.54
CA ASN A 50 1.65 14.41 -15.11
C ASN A 50 0.64 13.26 -15.20
N GLU A 51 0.93 12.02 -14.77
CA GLU A 51 -0.02 10.93 -15.02
C GLU A 51 -0.28 9.96 -13.85
N ILE A 52 -1.59 9.92 -13.55
CA ILE A 52 -2.36 8.81 -12.98
C ILE A 52 -2.13 8.61 -11.48
N ILE A 53 -3.00 9.28 -10.72
CA ILE A 53 -3.45 8.79 -9.41
C ILE A 53 -3.77 7.29 -9.59
N PRO A 54 -3.03 6.36 -8.94
CA PRO A 54 -3.26 4.93 -9.10
C PRO A 54 -4.74 4.63 -8.83
N ASP A 55 -5.38 3.70 -9.56
CA ASP A 55 -6.81 3.40 -9.40
C ASP A 55 -7.20 3.05 -7.94
N ALA A 56 -6.23 2.55 -7.17
CA ALA A 56 -6.32 2.35 -5.71
C ALA A 56 -6.63 3.63 -4.92
N CYS A 57 -6.08 4.76 -5.36
CA CYS A 57 -6.30 6.09 -4.80
C CYS A 57 -7.62 6.74 -5.24
N LEU A 58 -8.09 6.47 -6.46
CA LEU A 58 -9.35 7.02 -6.99
C LEU A 58 -10.58 6.58 -6.18
N LYS A 59 -10.52 5.43 -5.50
CA LYS A 59 -11.62 4.90 -4.67
C LYS A 59 -11.88 5.68 -3.39
N ASN A 60 -10.91 6.46 -2.89
CA ASN A 60 -11.09 7.26 -1.67
C ASN A 60 -11.64 8.67 -1.96
N ILE A 61 -11.45 9.18 -3.17
CA ILE A 61 -11.96 10.50 -3.59
C ILE A 61 -13.48 10.48 -3.79
N ALA A 62 -14.05 9.35 -4.22
CA ALA A 62 -15.50 9.20 -4.44
C ALA A 62 -16.34 9.00 -3.16
N ALA A 63 -15.70 8.92 -1.98
CA ALA A 63 -16.35 8.64 -0.70
C ALA A 63 -16.32 9.83 0.30
N SER A 64 -15.86 11.01 -0.14
CA SER A 64 -15.83 12.26 0.65
C SER A 64 -16.92 13.24 0.22
#